data_AF-A0A5B2VWL5-F1
#
_entry.id   AF-A0A5B2VWL5-F1
#
_cell.length_a   1.000
_cell.length_b   1.000
_cell.length_c   1.000
_cell.angle_alpha   90.00
_cell.angle_beta   90.00
_cell.angle_gamma   90.00
#
_symmetry.space_group_name_H-M   'P 1'
#
loop_
_entity.id
_entity.type
_entity.pdbx_description
1 polymer ?
#
loop_
_entity_poly.entity_id
_entity_poly.type
_entity_poly.pdbx_seq_one_letter_code
_entity_poly.pdbx_strand_id
1 'polypeptide(L)'
;MDLDLRIVNVFVGPRTSGNTALAKLLTILQAPGQFWRPDDPGKTDFEYSGYSFSAALQAYNILPFLQRNTEIVFTSEIHTIKYSEGKLIYTPMLLNTINEIESLKTDFAANSKKLRALCNEIDEKFQFIRYMIADVPPVTDHDLLFTDALATNLTEEKLAAIITALKKTEADLSTHAALYIPSKRDDINITGHRSFVIEEPELNLSPSAQYELMKKLASARNKMFGVSYGSIHTYTTQSPYILLALNNLLCADNVIFTWQVMHKQSGNISYEQLDSTEKTVLQIVPSPINQYFMPAYRIADGRAESILNRSEGLIRHGDTGEVSGALAEDFEVLFNMEKQGQEF
;
A
#
# COMPACT_ATOMS: atom_id res chain seq x y z
N MET A 1 -5.98 11.14 14.17
CA MET A 1 -4.74 10.76 13.44
C MET A 1 -5.11 10.64 11.98
N ASP A 2 -4.25 11.12 11.07
CA ASP A 2 -4.48 11.09 9.62
C ASP A 2 -3.24 10.48 8.94
N LEU A 3 -3.46 9.66 7.91
CA LEU A 3 -2.44 8.83 7.26
C LEU A 3 -2.70 8.80 5.75
N ASP A 4 -1.75 9.29 4.95
CA ASP A 4 -1.74 9.04 3.50
C ASP A 4 -1.06 7.69 3.23
N LEU A 5 -1.83 6.72 2.73
CA LEU A 5 -1.40 5.34 2.49
C LEU A 5 -1.12 5.12 1.00
N ARG A 6 -0.08 4.33 0.71
CA ARG A 6 0.35 3.98 -0.66
C ARG A 6 0.57 2.47 -0.79
N ILE A 7 1.19 2.07 -1.89
CA ILE A 7 1.48 0.65 -2.18
C ILE A 7 2.48 0.03 -1.19
N VAL A 8 3.33 0.84 -0.55
CA VAL A 8 4.16 0.41 0.58
C VAL A 8 3.96 1.37 1.75
N ASN A 9 3.57 0.89 2.91
CA ASN A 9 3.37 1.70 4.12
C ASN A 9 4.31 1.22 5.21
N VAL A 10 4.99 2.15 5.87
CA VAL A 10 5.93 1.84 6.95
C VAL A 10 5.51 2.57 8.21
N PHE A 11 5.24 1.82 9.27
CA PHE A 11 4.92 2.36 10.59
C PHE A 11 6.04 2.04 11.58
N VAL A 12 6.57 3.08 12.19
CA VAL A 12 7.70 3.03 13.11
C VAL A 12 7.27 3.47 14.48
N GLY A 13 7.69 2.77 15.53
CA GLY A 13 7.41 3.19 16.90
C GLY A 13 7.44 2.03 17.88
N PRO A 14 7.56 2.32 19.19
CA PRO A 14 7.70 1.30 20.22
C PRO A 14 6.50 0.34 20.24
N ARG A 15 6.65 -0.85 20.83
CA ARG A 15 5.63 -1.92 20.78
C ARG A 15 4.25 -1.48 21.29
N THR A 16 4.21 -0.47 22.15
CA THR A 16 3.00 0.08 22.77
C THR A 16 2.37 1.24 21.98
N SER A 17 2.96 1.69 20.88
CA SER A 17 2.52 2.93 20.21
C SER A 17 1.26 2.80 19.34
N GLY A 18 0.75 1.59 19.11
CA GLY A 18 -0.43 1.34 18.29
C GLY A 18 -0.15 0.92 16.85
N ASN A 19 1.12 0.70 16.48
CA ASN A 19 1.51 0.19 15.15
C ASN A 19 0.77 -1.08 14.74
N THR A 20 0.72 -2.07 15.62
CA THR A 20 -0.02 -3.34 15.42
C THR A 20 -1.51 -3.10 15.23
N ALA A 21 -2.10 -2.16 15.99
CA ALA A 21 -3.52 -1.85 15.85
C ALA A 21 -3.82 -1.26 14.46
N LEU A 22 -2.95 -0.37 13.97
CA LEU A 22 -3.03 0.18 12.63
C LEU A 22 -2.87 -0.88 11.54
N ALA A 23 -1.84 -1.72 11.64
CA ALA A 23 -1.59 -2.80 10.71
C ALA A 23 -2.83 -3.70 10.54
N LYS A 24 -3.40 -4.15 11.65
CA LYS A 24 -4.63 -4.95 11.67
C LYS A 24 -5.85 -4.22 11.12
N LEU A 25 -6.04 -2.95 11.50
CA LEU A 25 -7.11 -2.13 10.93
C LEU A 25 -6.99 -2.02 9.42
N LEU A 26 -5.79 -1.78 8.89
CA LEU A 26 -5.57 -1.75 7.44
C LEU A 26 -5.86 -3.09 6.78
N THR A 27 -5.47 -4.21 7.39
CA THR A 27 -5.84 -5.55 6.89
C THR A 27 -7.34 -5.69 6.73
N ILE A 28 -8.11 -5.27 7.73
CA ILE A 28 -9.58 -5.32 7.69
C ILE A 28 -10.09 -4.37 6.59
N LEU A 29 -9.75 -3.08 6.69
CA LEU A 29 -10.34 -2.01 5.87
C LEU A 29 -10.02 -2.14 4.38
N GLN A 30 -8.91 -2.77 4.01
CA GLN A 30 -8.53 -3.03 2.62
C GLN A 30 -9.37 -4.14 1.95
N ALA A 31 -10.05 -4.98 2.72
CA ALA A 31 -10.77 -6.14 2.20
C ALA A 31 -12.23 -6.17 2.67
N PRO A 32 -13.06 -5.22 2.20
CA PRO A 32 -14.43 -5.10 2.67
C PRO A 32 -15.26 -6.35 2.42
N GLY A 33 -14.95 -7.16 1.40
CA GLY A 33 -15.64 -8.43 1.15
C GLY A 33 -15.58 -9.45 2.30
N GLN A 34 -14.70 -9.26 3.29
CA GLN A 34 -14.67 -10.07 4.51
C GLN A 34 -15.83 -9.78 5.47
N PHE A 35 -16.40 -8.57 5.43
CA PHE A 35 -17.43 -8.13 6.38
C PHE A 35 -18.60 -7.40 5.74
N TRP A 36 -18.55 -7.15 4.44
CA TRP A 36 -19.59 -6.49 3.66
C TRP A 36 -19.98 -7.34 2.46
N ARG A 37 -21.28 -7.60 2.28
CA ARG A 37 -21.84 -8.23 1.08
C ARG A 37 -22.93 -7.35 0.46
N PRO A 38 -23.02 -7.29 -0.89
CA PRO A 38 -23.99 -6.44 -1.59
C PRO A 38 -25.46 -6.82 -1.39
N ASP A 39 -25.73 -8.04 -0.87
CA ASP A 39 -27.04 -8.68 -0.91
C ASP A 39 -28.13 -8.01 -0.04
N ASP A 40 -27.82 -6.94 0.73
CA ASP A 40 -28.84 -6.20 1.48
C ASP A 40 -28.42 -4.72 1.75
N PRO A 41 -28.70 -3.77 0.83
CA PRO A 41 -28.29 -2.36 0.91
C PRO A 41 -29.01 -1.51 1.97
N GLY A 42 -29.44 -2.12 3.09
CA GLY A 42 -30.15 -1.43 4.18
C GLY A 42 -29.93 -2.00 5.58
N LYS A 43 -29.13 -3.06 5.75
CA LYS A 43 -28.89 -3.69 7.05
C LYS A 43 -27.75 -3.03 7.80
N THR A 44 -27.96 -2.80 9.10
CA THR A 44 -26.90 -2.32 9.99
C THR A 44 -25.93 -3.45 10.33
N ASP A 45 -24.70 -3.11 10.75
CA ASP A 45 -23.62 -4.05 11.13
C ASP A 45 -24.04 -5.15 12.14
N PHE A 46 -25.15 -4.94 12.86
CA PHE A 46 -25.66 -5.85 13.89
C PHE A 46 -26.63 -6.92 13.35
N GLU A 47 -27.05 -6.82 12.09
CA GLU A 47 -28.08 -7.69 11.51
C GLU A 47 -27.49 -8.92 10.77
N TYR A 48 -26.17 -8.97 10.57
CA TYR A 48 -25.49 -10.09 9.95
C TYR A 48 -24.85 -11.02 10.98
N SER A 49 -25.45 -12.18 11.19
CA SER A 49 -24.80 -13.27 11.93
C SER A 49 -23.65 -13.86 11.09
N GLY A 50 -22.40 -13.54 11.45
CA GLY A 50 -21.19 -14.21 10.93
C GLY A 50 -20.33 -13.41 9.94
N TYR A 51 -20.84 -12.31 9.38
CA TYR A 51 -20.11 -11.41 8.47
C TYR A 51 -20.45 -9.95 8.80
N SER A 52 -19.79 -9.39 9.81
CA SER A 52 -19.96 -8.00 10.23
C SER A 52 -18.62 -7.35 10.50
N PHE A 53 -18.55 -6.02 10.42
CA PHE A 53 -17.30 -5.31 10.72
C PHE A 53 -16.88 -5.54 12.18
N SER A 54 -17.83 -5.66 13.10
CA SER A 54 -17.57 -6.04 14.49
C SER A 54 -16.93 -7.43 14.62
N ALA A 55 -17.38 -8.42 13.83
CA ALA A 55 -16.77 -9.75 13.80
C ALA A 55 -15.33 -9.71 13.24
N ALA A 56 -15.09 -8.93 12.18
CA ALA A 56 -13.74 -8.72 11.65
C ALA A 56 -12.83 -8.06 12.68
N LEU A 57 -13.29 -6.99 13.34
CA LEU A 57 -12.56 -6.33 14.42
C LEU A 57 -12.28 -7.28 15.59
N GLN A 58 -13.21 -8.16 15.94
CA GLN A 58 -13.02 -9.17 16.97
C GLN A 58 -11.96 -10.21 16.55
N ALA A 59 -11.97 -10.68 15.31
CA ALA A 59 -11.02 -11.68 14.80
C ALA A 59 -9.56 -11.20 14.89
N TYR A 60 -9.32 -9.91 14.69
CA TYR A 60 -7.98 -9.30 14.84
C TYR A 60 -7.70 -8.77 16.26
N ASN A 61 -8.62 -8.96 17.21
CA ASN A 61 -8.57 -8.43 18.57
C ASN A 61 -8.48 -6.90 18.63
N ILE A 62 -9.15 -6.20 17.72
CA ILE A 62 -9.25 -4.73 17.69
C ILE A 62 -10.50 -4.22 18.43
N LEU A 63 -11.60 -4.97 18.38
CA LEU A 63 -12.89 -4.56 18.94
C LEU A 63 -12.81 -4.02 20.39
N PRO A 64 -12.04 -4.64 21.34
CA PRO A 64 -11.94 -4.14 22.71
C PRO A 64 -11.30 -2.76 22.86
N PHE A 65 -10.56 -2.29 21.85
CA PHE A 65 -9.88 -1.00 21.86
C PHE A 65 -10.73 0.15 21.30
N LEU A 66 -11.90 -0.15 20.73
CA LEU A 66 -12.82 0.86 20.24
C LEU A 66 -13.63 1.46 21.40
N GLN A 67 -13.64 2.78 21.49
CA GLN A 67 -14.45 3.56 22.41
C GLN A 67 -15.71 4.09 21.69
N ARG A 68 -16.72 4.54 22.44
CA ARG A 68 -17.97 5.08 21.86
C ARG A 68 -17.73 6.25 20.91
N ASN A 69 -16.73 7.07 21.18
CA ASN A 69 -16.32 8.22 20.38
C ASN A 69 -15.20 7.88 19.38
N THR A 70 -14.89 6.61 19.16
CA THR A 70 -13.93 6.23 18.13
C THR A 70 -14.53 6.46 16.76
N GLU A 71 -13.79 7.18 15.92
CA GLU A 71 -14.11 7.43 14.53
C GLU A 71 -13.02 6.82 13.65
N ILE A 72 -13.45 6.12 12.60
CA ILE A 72 -12.54 5.57 11.58
C ILE A 72 -13.09 6.00 10.23
N VAL A 73 -12.23 6.64 9.43
CA VAL A 73 -12.53 6.98 8.04
C VAL A 73 -11.42 6.38 7.19
N PHE A 74 -11.80 5.52 6.25
CA PHE A 74 -10.90 4.91 5.29
C PHE A 74 -11.44 5.15 3.89
N THR A 75 -10.60 5.71 3.03
CA THR A 75 -10.94 5.97 1.63
C THR A 75 -9.87 5.36 0.76
N SER A 76 -10.31 4.69 -0.29
CA SER A 76 -9.49 4.13 -1.36
C SER A 76 -10.17 4.40 -2.70
N GLU A 77 -9.51 4.03 -3.79
CA GLU A 77 -10.12 4.14 -5.12
C GLU A 77 -11.34 3.22 -5.31
N ILE A 78 -11.42 2.11 -4.54
CA ILE A 78 -12.49 1.12 -4.68
C ILE A 78 -13.67 1.36 -3.74
N HIS A 79 -13.43 1.84 -2.51
CA HIS A 79 -14.48 2.06 -1.51
C HIS A 79 -14.10 3.08 -0.44
N THR A 80 -15.14 3.58 0.23
CA THR A 80 -15.05 4.34 1.47
C THR A 80 -15.72 3.57 2.62
N ILE A 81 -15.09 3.59 3.79
CA ILE A 81 -15.63 3.11 5.05
C ILE A 81 -15.63 4.25 6.05
N LYS A 82 -16.77 4.49 6.71
CA LYS A 82 -16.90 5.40 7.84
C LYS A 82 -17.51 4.65 9.02
N TYR A 83 -16.79 4.60 10.13
CA TYR A 83 -17.25 4.05 11.39
C TYR A 83 -17.32 5.16 12.44
N SER A 84 -18.46 5.33 13.08
CA SER A 84 -18.66 6.30 14.17
C SER A 84 -19.89 5.90 15.00
N GLU A 85 -19.85 6.13 16.31
CA GLU A 85 -20.96 5.81 17.24
C GLU A 85 -21.45 4.35 17.14
N GLY A 86 -20.55 3.41 16.83
CA GLY A 86 -20.91 1.99 16.66
C GLY A 86 -21.63 1.66 15.34
N LYS A 87 -21.73 2.62 14.41
CA LYS A 87 -22.33 2.43 13.09
C LYS A 87 -21.27 2.47 12.01
N LEU A 88 -21.43 1.59 11.02
CA LEU A 88 -20.61 1.54 9.82
C LEU A 88 -21.41 2.01 8.61
N ILE A 89 -20.80 2.87 7.81
CA ILE A 89 -21.28 3.28 6.49
C ILE A 89 -20.22 2.83 5.49
N TYR A 90 -20.60 1.95 4.58
CA TYR A 90 -19.78 1.49 3.47
C TYR A 90 -20.29 2.10 2.16
N THR A 91 -19.37 2.57 1.31
CA THR A 91 -19.68 3.12 -0.01
C THR A 91 -18.79 2.45 -1.05
N PRO A 92 -19.32 1.55 -1.90
CA PRO A 92 -18.53 0.85 -2.92
C PRO A 92 -18.37 1.75 -4.17
N MET A 93 -17.34 2.60 -4.16
CA MET A 93 -17.12 3.62 -5.18
C MET A 93 -16.97 3.01 -6.58
N LEU A 94 -16.08 2.03 -6.76
CA LEU A 94 -15.86 1.40 -8.07
C LEU A 94 -17.11 0.67 -8.56
N LEU A 95 -17.80 -0.09 -7.68
CA LEU A 95 -19.03 -0.78 -8.05
C LEU A 95 -20.14 0.19 -8.44
N ASN A 96 -20.28 1.33 -7.73
CA ASN A 96 -21.24 2.37 -8.08
C ASN A 96 -20.94 2.95 -9.47
N THR A 97 -19.67 3.21 -9.79
CA THR A 97 -19.26 3.66 -11.13
C THR A 97 -19.56 2.60 -12.19
N ILE A 98 -19.32 1.32 -11.91
CA ILE A 98 -19.66 0.21 -12.81
C ILE A 98 -21.17 0.16 -13.07
N ASN A 99 -22.00 0.25 -12.02
CA ASN A 99 -23.45 0.24 -12.13
C ASN A 99 -23.98 1.46 -12.92
N GLU A 100 -23.35 2.63 -12.75
CA GLU A 100 -23.66 3.81 -13.55
C GLU A 100 -23.34 3.58 -15.03
N ILE A 101 -22.17 3.02 -15.34
CA ILE A 101 -21.81 2.64 -16.72
C ILE A 101 -22.82 1.66 -17.31
N GLU A 102 -23.24 0.64 -16.55
CA GLU A 102 -24.26 -0.32 -16.98
C GLU A 102 -25.62 0.33 -17.25
N SER A 103 -26.05 1.26 -16.39
CA SER A 103 -27.29 1.99 -16.60
C SER A 103 -27.22 2.91 -17.82
N LEU A 104 -26.08 3.55 -18.09
CA LEU A 104 -25.91 4.44 -19.24
C LEU A 104 -25.77 3.67 -20.56
N LYS A 105 -25.27 2.43 -20.50
CA LYS A 105 -25.13 1.56 -21.66
C LYS A 105 -26.46 1.26 -22.35
N THR A 106 -27.60 1.31 -21.66
CA THR A 106 -28.92 1.01 -22.26
C THR A 106 -29.31 1.99 -23.37
N ASP A 107 -28.77 3.20 -23.35
CA ASP A 107 -28.86 4.19 -24.43
C ASP A 107 -27.46 4.75 -24.72
N PHE A 108 -26.64 3.92 -25.37
CA PHE A 108 -25.25 4.23 -25.63
C PHE A 108 -25.07 5.51 -26.47
N ALA A 109 -25.93 5.70 -27.47
CA ALA A 109 -25.83 6.85 -28.39
C ALA A 109 -26.03 8.18 -27.62
N ALA A 110 -27.06 8.27 -26.79
CA ALA A 110 -27.33 9.47 -26.00
C ALA A 110 -26.28 9.71 -24.91
N ASN A 111 -25.71 8.65 -24.34
CA ASN A 111 -24.81 8.72 -23.18
C ASN A 111 -23.31 8.62 -23.51
N SER A 112 -22.95 8.52 -24.79
CA SER A 112 -21.58 8.28 -25.26
C SER A 112 -20.52 9.20 -24.64
N LYS A 113 -20.81 10.51 -24.51
CA LYS A 113 -19.90 11.47 -23.88
C LYS A 113 -19.66 11.18 -22.39
N LYS A 114 -20.71 10.84 -21.65
CA LYS A 114 -20.62 10.55 -20.20
C LYS A 114 -19.93 9.22 -19.95
N LEU A 115 -20.26 8.19 -20.73
CA LEU A 115 -19.61 6.89 -20.71
C LEU A 115 -18.08 7.01 -20.91
N ARG A 116 -17.65 7.83 -21.88
CA ARG A 116 -16.23 8.09 -22.12
C ARG A 116 -15.55 8.76 -20.93
N ALA A 117 -16.19 9.75 -20.32
CA ALA A 117 -15.63 10.43 -19.15
C ALA A 117 -15.43 9.46 -17.97
N LEU A 118 -16.43 8.61 -17.69
CA LEU A 118 -16.34 7.60 -16.63
C LEU A 118 -15.25 6.56 -16.91
N CYS A 119 -15.16 6.07 -18.15
CA CYS A 119 -14.10 5.14 -18.57
C CYS A 119 -12.70 5.75 -18.42
N ASN A 120 -12.52 7.03 -18.78
CA ASN A 120 -11.24 7.72 -18.62
C ASN A 120 -10.88 7.93 -17.15
N GLU A 121 -11.85 8.30 -16.30
CA GLU A 121 -11.62 8.43 -14.86
C GLU A 121 -11.15 7.10 -14.23
N ILE A 122 -11.79 6.00 -14.63
CA ILE A 122 -11.39 4.66 -14.19
C ILE A 122 -9.96 4.35 -14.64
N ASP A 123 -9.61 4.68 -15.87
CA ASP A 123 -8.27 4.39 -16.37
C ASP A 123 -7.16 5.17 -15.68
N GLU A 124 -7.40 6.44 -15.38
CA GLU A 124 -6.45 7.26 -14.62
C GLU A 124 -6.16 6.65 -13.24
N LYS A 125 -7.20 6.14 -12.58
CA LYS A 125 -7.13 5.53 -11.24
C LYS A 125 -6.62 4.09 -11.26
N PHE A 126 -6.96 3.35 -12.31
CA PHE A 126 -6.75 1.91 -12.42
C PHE A 126 -6.06 1.54 -13.73
N GLN A 127 -4.92 2.17 -14.03
CA GLN A 127 -4.14 1.94 -15.27
C GLN A 127 -3.86 0.47 -15.57
N PHE A 128 -3.84 -0.37 -14.54
CA PHE A 128 -3.61 -1.80 -14.65
C PHE A 128 -4.80 -2.58 -15.26
N ILE A 129 -6.02 -2.03 -15.23
CA ILE A 129 -7.21 -2.63 -15.87
C ILE A 129 -7.01 -2.79 -17.38
N ARG A 130 -6.16 -1.95 -17.99
CA ARG A 130 -5.73 -2.06 -19.40
C ARG A 130 -5.27 -3.47 -19.77
N TYR A 131 -4.55 -4.14 -18.88
CA TYR A 131 -4.01 -5.47 -19.16
C TYR A 131 -5.06 -6.57 -18.96
N MET A 132 -6.03 -6.39 -18.07
CA MET A 132 -7.09 -7.37 -17.88
C MET A 132 -8.11 -7.35 -19.02
N ILE A 133 -8.32 -6.20 -19.64
CA ILE A 133 -9.19 -6.07 -20.82
C ILE A 133 -8.62 -6.81 -22.02
N ALA A 134 -7.28 -6.84 -22.19
CA ALA A 134 -6.62 -7.57 -23.26
C ALA A 134 -6.89 -9.10 -23.23
N ASP A 135 -7.31 -9.63 -22.07
CA ASP A 135 -7.63 -11.05 -21.88
C ASP A 135 -9.14 -11.37 -22.11
N VAL A 136 -9.98 -10.39 -22.45
CA VAL A 136 -11.44 -10.58 -22.62
C VAL A 136 -11.84 -10.55 -24.10
N PRO A 137 -12.26 -11.68 -24.70
CA PRO A 137 -12.75 -11.70 -26.08
C PRO A 137 -13.97 -10.77 -26.28
N PRO A 138 -14.11 -10.07 -27.42
CA PRO A 138 -13.31 -10.12 -28.65
C PRO A 138 -12.13 -9.13 -28.67
N VAL A 139 -11.74 -8.58 -27.52
CA VAL A 139 -10.69 -7.58 -27.45
C VAL A 139 -9.33 -8.25 -27.61
N THR A 140 -8.84 -8.34 -28.84
CA THR A 140 -7.48 -8.81 -29.17
C THR A 140 -6.51 -7.67 -29.46
N ASP A 141 -7.00 -6.43 -29.42
CA ASP A 141 -6.28 -5.27 -29.90
C ASP A 141 -5.74 -4.43 -28.73
N HIS A 142 -4.45 -4.08 -28.81
CA HIS A 142 -3.80 -3.18 -27.86
C HIS A 142 -4.38 -1.76 -27.91
N ASP A 143 -5.27 -1.47 -28.89
CA ASP A 143 -5.95 -0.19 -29.12
C ASP A 143 -7.11 0.14 -28.17
N LEU A 144 -7.35 -0.68 -27.14
CA LEU A 144 -8.19 -0.30 -25.99
C LEU A 144 -7.37 0.42 -24.91
N LEU A 145 -6.39 1.22 -25.34
CA LEU A 145 -5.83 2.27 -24.52
C LEU A 145 -6.97 3.24 -24.20
N PHE A 146 -7.35 3.35 -22.93
CA PHE A 146 -8.11 4.49 -22.38
C PHE A 146 -7.27 5.78 -22.40
N THR A 147 -6.60 6.02 -23.51
CA THR A 147 -6.03 7.31 -23.87
C THR A 147 -7.09 8.10 -24.65
N ASP A 148 -6.78 9.33 -25.06
CA ASP A 148 -7.65 10.13 -25.92
C ASP A 148 -8.15 9.38 -27.18
N ALA A 149 -7.48 8.29 -27.59
CA ALA A 149 -7.88 7.40 -28.69
C ALA A 149 -9.15 6.56 -28.42
N LEU A 150 -9.54 6.33 -27.15
CA LEU A 150 -10.80 5.65 -26.80
C LEU A 150 -12.02 6.55 -27.09
N ALA A 151 -11.83 7.87 -27.08
CA ALA A 151 -12.87 8.85 -27.38
C ALA A 151 -13.35 8.77 -28.84
N THR A 152 -12.61 8.15 -29.75
CA THR A 152 -13.03 7.96 -31.15
C THR A 152 -13.57 6.57 -31.44
N ASN A 153 -13.20 5.53 -30.68
CA ASN A 153 -13.42 4.12 -31.03
C ASN A 153 -14.20 3.26 -30.01
N LEU A 154 -14.82 3.84 -28.97
CA LEU A 154 -15.66 3.10 -28.02
C LEU A 154 -16.95 2.60 -28.70
N THR A 155 -17.17 1.29 -28.70
CA THR A 155 -18.38 0.62 -29.20
C THR A 155 -19.12 -0.09 -28.06
N GLU A 156 -20.39 -0.46 -28.27
CA GLU A 156 -21.17 -1.20 -27.26
C GLU A 156 -20.53 -2.55 -26.88
N GLU A 157 -19.94 -3.25 -27.86
CA GLU A 157 -19.26 -4.52 -27.66
C GLU A 157 -18.00 -4.36 -26.80
N LYS A 158 -17.17 -3.36 -27.09
CA LYS A 158 -15.99 -3.01 -26.27
C LYS A 158 -16.41 -2.59 -24.85
N LEU A 159 -17.50 -1.84 -24.72
CA LEU A 159 -18.03 -1.43 -23.42
C LEU A 159 -18.47 -2.63 -22.58
N ALA A 160 -19.08 -3.66 -23.20
CA ALA A 160 -19.44 -4.89 -22.50
C ALA A 160 -18.20 -5.65 -21.96
N ALA A 161 -17.14 -5.73 -22.75
CA ALA A 161 -15.87 -6.33 -22.32
C ALA A 161 -15.24 -5.54 -21.16
N ILE A 162 -15.23 -4.20 -21.25
CA ILE A 162 -14.77 -3.31 -20.18
C ILE A 162 -15.55 -3.58 -18.88
N ILE A 163 -16.88 -3.52 -18.91
CA ILE A 163 -17.73 -3.77 -17.73
C ILE A 163 -17.39 -5.14 -17.10
N THR A 164 -17.18 -6.17 -17.92
CA THR A 164 -16.83 -7.52 -17.45
C THR A 164 -15.48 -7.53 -16.73
N ALA A 165 -14.46 -6.90 -17.32
CA ALA A 165 -13.15 -6.74 -16.70
C ALA A 165 -13.22 -5.93 -15.40
N LEU A 166 -14.00 -4.83 -15.38
CA LEU A 166 -14.20 -4.00 -14.20
C LEU A 166 -14.88 -4.77 -13.07
N LYS A 167 -15.92 -5.55 -13.35
CA LYS A 167 -16.59 -6.39 -12.34
C LYS A 167 -15.66 -7.44 -11.75
N LYS A 168 -14.86 -8.10 -12.60
CA LYS A 168 -13.83 -9.05 -12.14
C LYS A 168 -12.80 -8.36 -11.25
N THR A 169 -12.35 -7.17 -11.66
CA THR A 169 -11.39 -6.35 -10.90
C THR A 169 -11.93 -5.96 -9.54
N GLU A 170 -13.17 -5.45 -9.50
CA GLU A 170 -13.83 -5.02 -8.27
C GLU A 170 -13.99 -6.21 -7.31
N ALA A 171 -14.42 -7.36 -7.82
CA ALA A 171 -14.51 -8.58 -7.03
C ALA A 171 -13.13 -9.02 -6.52
N ASP A 172 -12.10 -9.00 -7.35
CA ASP A 172 -10.75 -9.39 -6.97
C ASP A 172 -10.20 -8.44 -5.87
N LEU A 173 -10.30 -7.12 -6.05
CA LEU A 173 -9.75 -6.13 -5.12
C LEU A 173 -10.54 -6.04 -3.81
N SER A 174 -11.86 -6.18 -3.84
CA SER A 174 -12.70 -6.09 -2.63
C SER A 174 -12.59 -7.33 -1.74
N THR A 175 -12.19 -8.48 -2.30
CA THR A 175 -12.15 -9.77 -1.59
C THR A 175 -10.74 -10.24 -1.21
N HIS A 176 -9.70 -9.91 -1.99
CA HIS A 176 -8.34 -10.37 -1.73
C HIS A 176 -7.67 -9.52 -0.64
N ALA A 177 -7.87 -9.94 0.61
CA ALA A 177 -7.21 -9.31 1.73
C ALA A 177 -5.69 -9.48 1.69
N ALA A 178 -5.00 -8.44 2.14
CA ALA A 178 -3.60 -8.54 2.47
C ALA A 178 -3.39 -9.66 3.51
N LEU A 179 -2.39 -10.51 3.28
CA LEU A 179 -2.02 -11.54 4.24
C LEU A 179 -1.42 -10.85 5.47
N TYR A 180 -2.12 -10.92 6.59
CA TYR A 180 -1.62 -10.45 7.85
C TYR A 180 -0.65 -11.47 8.46
N ILE A 181 0.55 -10.99 8.77
CA ILE A 181 1.67 -11.76 9.28
C ILE A 181 2.06 -11.15 10.64
N PRO A 182 1.59 -11.73 11.76
CA PRO A 182 1.93 -11.24 13.09
C PRO A 182 3.42 -11.43 13.41
N SER A 183 3.89 -10.76 14.46
CA SER A 183 5.29 -10.85 14.92
C SER A 183 5.64 -12.26 15.42
N LYS A 184 4.73 -12.93 16.14
CA LYS A 184 4.86 -14.34 16.53
C LYS A 184 4.33 -15.25 15.41
N ARG A 185 5.19 -16.11 14.86
CA ARG A 185 4.90 -16.94 13.68
C ARG A 185 5.21 -18.40 14.01
N ASP A 186 4.23 -19.29 13.84
CA ASP A 186 4.44 -20.73 14.03
C ASP A 186 4.56 -21.48 12.68
N ASP A 187 3.81 -21.07 11.64
CA ASP A 187 4.03 -21.45 10.22
C ASP A 187 3.14 -20.57 9.32
N ILE A 188 3.71 -19.93 8.28
CA ILE A 188 2.95 -19.04 7.37
C ILE A 188 3.23 -19.40 5.91
N ASN A 189 2.21 -19.85 5.20
CA ASN A 189 2.29 -20.04 3.76
C ASN A 189 2.11 -18.69 3.04
N ILE A 190 3.20 -18.14 2.53
CA ILE A 190 3.22 -16.88 1.78
C ILE A 190 2.97 -17.05 0.27
N THR A 191 2.82 -18.29 -0.21
CA THR A 191 2.65 -18.56 -1.66
C THR A 191 1.28 -18.11 -2.15
N GLY A 192 1.24 -17.44 -3.30
CA GLY A 192 0.00 -16.96 -3.92
C GLY A 192 -0.53 -15.63 -3.40
N HIS A 193 0.01 -15.09 -2.30
CA HIS A 193 -0.39 -13.77 -1.78
C HIS A 193 0.37 -12.63 -2.45
N ARG A 194 -0.34 -11.54 -2.75
CA ARG A 194 0.19 -10.34 -3.43
C ARG A 194 0.30 -9.11 -2.55
N SER A 195 -0.46 -9.06 -1.46
CA SER A 195 -0.49 -7.98 -0.48
C SER A 195 -0.16 -8.54 0.88
N PHE A 196 0.63 -7.83 1.67
CA PHE A 196 1.11 -8.30 2.95
C PHE A 196 1.00 -7.19 3.99
N VAL A 197 0.60 -7.55 5.20
CA VAL A 197 0.76 -6.70 6.38
C VAL A 197 1.64 -7.46 7.35
N ILE A 198 2.89 -7.04 7.51
CA ILE A 198 3.91 -7.79 8.27
C ILE A 198 4.32 -6.99 9.50
N GLU A 199 4.10 -7.58 10.67
CA GLU A 199 4.53 -6.99 11.93
C GLU A 199 5.92 -7.45 12.35
N GLU A 200 6.80 -6.50 12.63
CA GLU A 200 8.16 -6.74 13.10
C GLU A 200 8.86 -7.84 12.26
N PRO A 201 9.02 -7.61 10.94
CA PRO A 201 9.70 -8.55 10.06
C PRO A 201 11.12 -8.87 10.54
N GLU A 202 11.72 -8.00 11.35
CA GLU A 202 13.05 -8.17 11.94
C GLU A 202 13.16 -9.21 13.04
N LEU A 203 12.05 -9.69 13.62
CA LEU A 203 12.10 -10.53 14.81
C LEU A 203 12.92 -11.80 14.54
N ASN A 204 13.91 -12.07 15.40
CA ASN A 204 14.87 -13.19 15.29
C ASN A 204 15.80 -13.16 14.06
N LEU A 205 15.94 -12.01 13.37
CA LEU A 205 16.85 -11.86 12.24
C LEU A 205 18.05 -10.98 12.58
N SER A 206 19.23 -11.39 12.11
CA SER A 206 20.43 -10.54 12.12
C SER A 206 20.24 -9.31 11.21
N PRO A 207 21.01 -8.22 11.41
CA PRO A 207 20.92 -7.03 10.54
C PRO A 207 21.05 -7.33 9.03
N SER A 208 21.95 -8.25 8.65
CA SER A 208 22.12 -8.65 7.26
C SER A 208 20.94 -9.45 6.72
N ALA A 209 20.35 -10.33 7.55
CA ALA A 209 19.16 -11.09 7.17
C ALA A 209 17.93 -10.18 7.02
N GLN A 210 17.82 -9.12 7.84
CA GLN A 210 16.78 -8.11 7.71
C GLN A 210 16.87 -7.38 6.36
N TYR A 211 18.07 -6.97 5.94
CA TYR A 211 18.28 -6.34 4.64
C TYR A 211 17.88 -7.26 3.47
N GLU A 212 18.32 -8.52 3.50
CA GLU A 212 17.99 -9.49 2.45
C GLU A 212 16.50 -9.87 2.44
N LEU A 213 15.84 -9.90 3.61
CA LEU A 213 14.38 -10.06 3.69
C LEU A 213 13.67 -8.92 2.96
N MET A 214 14.03 -7.66 3.24
CA MET A 214 13.40 -6.51 2.60
C MET A 214 13.59 -6.51 1.08
N LYS A 215 14.79 -6.89 0.60
CA LYS A 215 15.03 -7.07 -0.85
C LYS A 215 14.13 -8.15 -1.45
N LYS A 216 13.96 -9.29 -0.78
CA LYS A 216 13.07 -10.37 -1.25
C LYS A 216 11.61 -9.92 -1.30
N LEU A 217 11.12 -9.26 -0.25
CA LEU A 217 9.76 -8.74 -0.18
C LEU A 217 9.49 -7.68 -1.25
N ALA A 218 10.45 -6.77 -1.47
CA ALA A 218 10.36 -5.76 -2.53
C ALA A 218 10.39 -6.38 -3.94
N SER A 219 11.20 -7.41 -4.16
CA SER A 219 11.25 -8.14 -5.44
C SER A 219 9.97 -8.94 -5.71
N ALA A 220 9.37 -9.54 -4.69
CA ALA A 220 8.12 -10.28 -4.84
C ALA A 220 6.99 -9.37 -5.34
N ARG A 221 6.98 -8.10 -4.93
CA ARG A 221 6.02 -7.08 -5.38
C ARG A 221 6.12 -6.77 -6.89
N ASN A 222 7.32 -6.75 -7.46
CA ASN A 222 7.55 -6.27 -8.83
C ASN A 222 7.33 -7.33 -9.92
N LYS A 223 7.15 -8.61 -9.58
CA LYS A 223 7.15 -9.73 -10.55
C LYS A 223 5.92 -9.82 -11.47
N MET A 224 5.04 -8.82 -11.51
CA MET A 224 3.87 -8.80 -12.40
C MET A 224 3.82 -7.48 -13.18
N PHE A 225 4.50 -7.45 -14.34
CA PHE A 225 4.36 -6.44 -15.42
C PHE A 225 4.71 -4.97 -15.12
N GLY A 226 5.57 -4.66 -14.14
CA GLY A 226 5.97 -3.26 -13.89
C GLY A 226 4.84 -2.37 -13.37
N VAL A 227 3.70 -2.97 -13.00
CA VAL A 227 2.57 -2.30 -12.35
C VAL A 227 2.31 -3.07 -11.06
N SER A 228 2.36 -2.38 -9.92
CA SER A 228 2.03 -3.01 -8.64
C SER A 228 0.51 -3.14 -8.55
N TYR A 229 -0.05 -4.21 -9.13
CA TYR A 229 -1.49 -4.49 -9.15
C TYR A 229 -2.03 -4.65 -7.74
N GLY A 230 -2.53 -3.60 -7.12
CA GLY A 230 -3.22 -3.66 -5.82
C GLY A 230 -2.41 -4.27 -4.68
N SER A 231 -1.11 -4.55 -4.90
CA SER A 231 -0.17 -5.11 -3.94
C SER A 231 0.15 -4.05 -2.90
N ILE A 232 -0.59 -4.06 -1.79
CA ILE A 232 -0.32 -3.17 -0.67
C ILE A 232 0.52 -3.94 0.35
N HIS A 233 1.72 -3.44 0.58
CA HIS A 233 2.62 -3.95 1.59
C HIS A 233 2.65 -2.99 2.77
N THR A 234 2.36 -3.45 3.97
CA THR A 234 2.47 -2.65 5.18
C THR A 234 3.45 -3.33 6.13
N TYR A 235 4.38 -2.55 6.66
CA TYR A 235 5.38 -3.02 7.60
C TYR A 235 5.28 -2.22 8.89
N THR A 236 5.24 -2.92 10.04
CA THR A 236 5.52 -2.27 11.33
C THR A 236 6.91 -2.66 11.77
N THR A 237 7.72 -1.71 12.21
CA THR A 237 9.10 -2.00 12.61
C THR A 237 9.59 -1.05 13.69
N GLN A 238 10.53 -1.51 14.50
CA GLN A 238 11.37 -0.66 15.35
C GLN A 238 12.84 -0.71 14.93
N SER A 239 13.15 -1.54 13.93
CA SER A 239 14.52 -1.81 13.56
C SER A 239 15.12 -0.68 12.73
N PRO A 240 16.24 -0.07 13.18
CA PRO A 240 17.00 0.84 12.35
C PRO A 240 17.51 0.18 11.06
N TYR A 241 17.73 -1.14 11.07
CA TYR A 241 18.22 -1.88 9.91
C TYR A 241 17.14 -2.10 8.85
N ILE A 242 15.86 -2.25 9.24
CA ILE A 242 14.75 -2.27 8.28
C ILE A 242 14.60 -0.88 7.64
N LEU A 243 14.71 0.20 8.41
CA LEU A 243 14.66 1.56 7.85
C LEU A 243 15.84 1.84 6.91
N LEU A 244 17.04 1.40 7.27
CA LEU A 244 18.22 1.50 6.41
C LEU A 244 18.05 0.68 5.12
N ALA A 245 17.51 -0.54 5.22
CA ALA A 245 17.19 -1.37 4.07
C ALA A 245 16.22 -0.67 3.12
N LEU A 246 15.17 -0.05 3.65
CA LEU A 246 14.18 0.71 2.90
C LEU A 246 14.79 1.98 2.27
N ASN A 247 15.69 2.68 2.98
CA ASN A 247 16.45 3.79 2.41
C ASN A 247 17.33 3.37 1.24
N ASN A 248 17.90 2.16 1.26
CA ASN A 248 18.63 1.64 0.09
C ASN A 248 17.70 1.46 -1.13
N LEU A 249 16.43 1.04 -0.93
CA LEU A 249 15.45 0.94 -2.00
C LEU A 249 15.08 2.32 -2.58
N LEU A 250 14.92 3.34 -1.72
CA LEU A 250 14.65 4.72 -2.12
C LEU A 250 15.85 5.36 -2.83
N CYS A 251 17.05 5.18 -2.28
CA CYS A 251 18.29 5.69 -2.85
C CYS A 251 18.54 5.12 -4.24
N ALA A 252 18.28 3.82 -4.44
CA ALA A 252 18.36 3.19 -5.75
C ALA A 252 17.44 3.87 -6.79
N ASP A 253 16.21 4.23 -6.41
CA ASP A 253 15.27 4.94 -7.29
C ASP A 253 15.76 6.36 -7.60
N ASN A 254 16.24 7.08 -6.58
CA ASN A 254 16.81 8.42 -6.73
C ASN A 254 18.00 8.42 -7.70
N VAL A 255 18.88 7.42 -7.62
CA VAL A 255 20.00 7.27 -8.58
C VAL A 255 19.45 7.08 -9.99
N ILE A 256 18.56 6.13 -10.22
CA ILE A 256 17.98 5.88 -11.55
C ILE A 256 17.32 7.15 -12.09
N PHE A 257 16.48 7.82 -11.29
CA PHE A 257 15.79 9.05 -11.67
C PHE A 257 16.77 10.16 -12.06
N THR A 258 17.83 10.36 -11.26
CA THR A 258 18.86 11.38 -11.52
C THR A 258 19.54 11.15 -12.88
N TRP A 259 19.93 9.91 -13.15
CA TRP A 259 20.54 9.55 -14.44
C TRP A 259 19.55 9.75 -15.59
N GLN A 260 18.29 9.35 -15.44
CA GLN A 260 17.25 9.58 -16.46
C GLN A 260 17.06 11.08 -16.76
N VAL A 261 17.09 11.95 -15.76
CA VAL A 261 17.02 13.41 -15.94
C VAL A 261 18.24 13.92 -16.71
N MET A 262 19.45 13.48 -16.35
CA MET A 262 20.69 13.88 -17.06
C MET A 262 20.70 13.46 -18.53
N HIS A 263 20.20 12.26 -18.84
CA HIS A 263 20.04 11.79 -20.22
C HIS A 263 19.08 12.70 -21.01
N LYS A 264 17.91 13.00 -20.44
CA LYS A 264 16.84 13.78 -21.11
C LYS A 264 17.19 15.25 -21.28
N GLN A 265 17.83 15.87 -20.29
CA GLN A 265 18.04 17.32 -20.28
C GLN A 265 19.35 17.75 -20.91
N SER A 266 20.40 16.95 -20.75
CA SER A 266 21.76 17.41 -21.08
C SER A 266 22.39 16.68 -22.25
N GLY A 267 21.89 15.49 -22.64
CA GLY A 267 22.60 14.60 -23.56
C GLY A 267 24.01 14.22 -23.08
N ASN A 268 24.33 14.51 -21.81
CA ASN A 268 25.65 14.33 -21.20
C ASN A 268 25.99 12.86 -20.96
N ILE A 269 25.00 11.98 -21.04
CA ILE A 269 25.16 10.55 -20.93
C ILE A 269 24.46 9.87 -22.11
N SER A 270 25.09 8.85 -22.66
CA SER A 270 24.50 8.02 -23.70
C SER A 270 23.43 7.09 -23.11
N TYR A 271 22.56 6.56 -23.99
CA TYR A 271 21.61 5.52 -23.61
C TYR A 271 22.31 4.28 -23.01
N GLU A 272 23.48 3.91 -23.53
CA GLU A 272 24.27 2.78 -23.02
C GLU A 272 24.79 3.01 -21.60
N GLN A 273 25.15 4.26 -21.27
CA GLN A 273 25.55 4.64 -19.91
C GLN A 273 24.36 4.60 -18.94
N LEU A 274 23.18 5.02 -19.38
CA LEU A 274 21.95 4.91 -18.60
C LEU A 274 21.58 3.43 -18.35
N ASP A 275 21.51 2.63 -19.40
CA ASP A 275 21.16 1.20 -19.33
C ASP A 275 22.14 0.40 -18.45
N SER A 276 23.45 0.64 -18.59
CA SER A 276 24.46 -0.01 -17.73
C SER A 276 24.36 0.42 -16.27
N THR A 277 24.04 1.68 -16.00
CA THR A 277 23.82 2.17 -14.63
C THR A 277 22.58 1.54 -14.01
N GLU A 278 21.44 1.55 -14.72
CA GLU A 278 20.21 0.92 -14.25
C GLU A 278 20.43 -0.57 -13.94
N LYS A 279 21.11 -1.30 -14.84
CA LYS A 279 21.47 -2.71 -14.60
C LYS A 279 22.34 -2.88 -13.35
N THR A 280 23.31 -2.01 -13.14
CA THR A 280 24.19 -2.06 -11.96
C THR A 280 23.41 -1.82 -10.68
N VAL A 281 22.54 -0.81 -10.67
CA VAL A 281 21.67 -0.52 -9.52
C VAL A 281 20.77 -1.72 -9.20
N LEU A 282 20.15 -2.34 -10.22
CA LEU A 282 19.27 -3.49 -10.06
C LEU A 282 19.99 -4.77 -9.59
N GLN A 283 21.30 -4.90 -9.85
CA GLN A 283 22.12 -5.98 -9.29
C GLN A 283 22.34 -5.82 -7.77
N ILE A 284 22.40 -4.58 -7.28
CA ILE A 284 22.58 -4.28 -5.85
C ILE A 284 21.23 -4.37 -5.13
N VAL A 285 20.21 -3.71 -5.69
CA VAL A 285 18.87 -3.57 -5.13
C VAL A 285 17.83 -3.98 -6.18
N PRO A 286 17.27 -5.20 -6.08
CA PRO A 286 16.44 -5.80 -7.15
C PRO A 286 15.02 -5.21 -7.31
N SER A 287 14.68 -4.12 -6.63
CA SER A 287 13.35 -3.49 -6.70
C SER A 287 13.38 -2.11 -6.05
N PRO A 288 13.92 -1.09 -6.74
CA PRO A 288 13.87 0.29 -6.29
C PRO A 288 12.42 0.74 -6.03
N ILE A 289 12.24 1.69 -5.11
CA ILE A 289 10.92 2.20 -4.75
C ILE A 289 10.97 3.71 -4.79
N ASN A 290 10.02 4.32 -5.49
CA ASN A 290 9.90 5.77 -5.49
C ASN A 290 9.27 6.27 -4.16
N GLN A 291 9.78 7.40 -3.66
CA GLN A 291 9.33 8.03 -2.41
C GLN A 291 7.83 8.38 -2.36
N TYR A 292 7.16 8.60 -3.50
CA TYR A 292 5.72 8.86 -3.56
C TYR A 292 4.88 7.61 -3.32
N PHE A 293 5.50 6.43 -3.39
CA PHE A 293 4.85 5.14 -3.19
C PHE A 293 5.17 4.49 -1.84
N MET A 294 6.01 5.13 -1.02
CA MET A 294 6.44 4.60 0.27
C MET A 294 6.46 5.66 1.38
N PRO A 295 5.29 6.08 1.88
CA PRO A 295 5.22 6.85 3.11
C PRO A 295 5.76 6.03 4.28
N ALA A 296 6.44 6.75 5.18
CA ALA A 296 6.93 6.21 6.44
C ALA A 296 6.50 7.15 7.56
N TYR A 297 5.83 6.60 8.58
CA TYR A 297 5.32 7.35 9.71
C TYR A 297 5.88 6.81 11.02
N ARG A 298 6.27 7.72 11.91
CA ARG A 298 6.40 7.41 13.33
C ARG A 298 5.03 7.51 13.98
N ILE A 299 4.64 6.46 14.68
CA ILE A 299 3.42 6.43 15.49
C ILE A 299 3.82 6.55 16.96
N ALA A 300 3.34 7.58 17.63
CA ALA A 300 3.55 7.85 19.04
C ALA A 300 2.40 8.71 19.58
N ASP A 301 1.96 8.45 20.82
CA ASP A 301 0.96 9.25 21.53
C ASP A 301 -0.34 9.54 20.75
N GLY A 302 -0.82 8.53 20.00
CA GLY A 302 -2.03 8.65 19.17
C GLY A 302 -1.89 9.56 17.95
N ARG A 303 -0.65 9.90 17.57
CA ARG A 303 -0.32 10.72 16.40
C ARG A 303 0.56 9.93 15.43
N ALA A 304 0.49 10.34 14.17
CA ALA A 304 1.38 9.88 13.12
C ALA A 304 2.19 11.08 12.61
N GLU A 305 3.50 10.95 12.59
CA GLU A 305 4.41 11.95 12.06
C GLU A 305 5.17 11.37 10.87
N SER A 306 5.16 12.05 9.71
CA SER A 306 5.97 11.62 8.57
C SER A 306 7.45 11.72 8.90
N ILE A 307 8.15 10.59 8.77
CA ILE A 307 9.61 10.51 8.93
C ILE A 307 10.33 10.49 7.58
N LEU A 308 9.60 10.56 6.47
CA LEU A 308 10.16 10.73 5.13
C LEU A 308 10.53 12.20 4.89
N ASN A 309 11.81 12.45 4.58
CA ASN A 309 12.26 13.74 4.09
C ASN A 309 11.99 13.86 2.58
N ARG A 310 10.97 14.64 2.21
CA ARG A 310 10.54 14.81 0.81
C ARG A 310 11.58 15.50 -0.07
N SER A 311 12.47 16.34 0.48
CA SER A 311 13.51 16.99 -0.33
C SER A 311 14.63 16.02 -0.71
N GLU A 312 14.92 15.06 0.16
CA GLU A 312 15.95 14.04 -0.05
C GLU A 312 15.39 12.75 -0.67
N GLY A 313 14.08 12.53 -0.53
CA GLY A 313 13.42 11.27 -0.89
C GLY A 313 13.83 10.09 -0.02
N LEU A 314 14.31 10.34 1.21
CA LEU A 314 14.81 9.33 2.15
C LEU A 314 14.12 9.44 3.51
N ILE A 315 14.08 8.34 4.25
CA ILE A 315 13.64 8.30 5.65
C ILE A 315 14.72 8.94 6.52
N ARG A 316 14.33 9.86 7.42
CA ARG A 316 15.24 10.62 8.29
C ARG A 316 16.09 9.70 9.18
N HIS A 317 17.38 10.01 9.25
CA HIS A 317 18.32 9.35 10.16
C HIS A 317 18.14 9.92 11.58
N GLY A 318 17.89 9.06 12.57
CA GLY A 318 17.70 9.45 13.98
C GLY A 318 16.38 9.00 14.59
N ASP A 319 15.43 8.59 13.76
CA ASP A 319 14.05 8.29 14.18
C ASP A 319 13.88 6.93 14.90
N THR A 320 14.97 6.24 15.19
CA THR A 320 15.02 5.03 16.02
C THR A 320 15.97 5.19 17.22
N GLY A 321 16.64 6.34 17.33
CA GLY A 321 17.82 6.54 18.17
C GLY A 321 17.56 7.17 19.54
N GLU A 322 16.35 7.61 19.86
CA GLU A 322 16.09 8.28 21.16
C GLU A 322 16.37 7.37 22.36
N VAL A 323 16.07 6.07 22.25
CA VAL A 323 16.36 5.11 23.32
C VAL A 323 17.85 4.76 23.40
N SER A 324 18.54 4.64 22.25
CA SER A 324 19.99 4.40 22.25
C SER A 324 20.79 5.62 22.72
N GLY A 325 20.31 6.83 22.44
CA GLY A 325 20.91 8.09 22.89
C GLY A 325 20.81 8.22 24.41
N ALA A 326 19.62 8.04 24.97
CA ALA A 326 19.41 8.09 26.42
C ALA A 326 20.19 6.98 27.16
N LEU A 327 20.21 5.75 26.63
CA LEU A 327 20.99 4.65 27.24
C LEU A 327 22.51 4.85 27.11
N ALA A 328 22.98 5.46 26.02
CA ALA A 328 24.39 5.81 25.86
C ALA A 328 24.79 6.97 26.76
N GLU A 329 23.93 7.97 26.94
CA GLU A 329 24.11 9.05 27.91
C GLU A 329 24.18 8.51 29.34
N ASP A 330 23.24 7.64 29.73
CA ASP A 330 23.25 6.97 31.04
C ASP A 330 24.53 6.16 31.24
N PHE A 331 24.96 5.39 30.23
CA PHE A 331 26.20 4.62 30.29
C PHE A 331 27.43 5.51 30.41
N GLU A 332 27.53 6.60 29.63
CA GLU A 332 28.63 7.55 29.71
C GLU A 332 28.68 8.24 31.08
N VAL A 333 27.53 8.61 31.64
CA VAL A 333 27.45 9.14 33.01
C VAL A 333 27.99 8.12 34.01
N LEU A 334 27.50 6.88 33.96
CA LEU A 334 27.93 5.80 34.86
C LEU A 334 29.42 5.46 34.72
N PHE A 335 29.92 5.40 33.49
CA PHE A 335 31.32 5.11 33.17
C PHE A 335 32.26 6.24 33.64
N ASN A 336 31.84 7.50 33.52
CA ASN A 336 32.61 8.62 34.05
C ASN A 336 32.63 8.63 35.59
N MET A 337 31.52 8.24 36.24
CA MET A 337 31.49 8.07 37.69
C MET A 337 32.39 6.93 38.17
N GLU A 338 32.45 5.80 37.43
CA GLU A 338 33.37 4.70 37.72
C GLU A 338 34.84 5.17 37.67
N LYS A 339 35.22 5.91 36.62
CA LYS A 339 36.58 6.46 36.49
C LYS A 339 36.95 7.39 37.63
N GLN A 340 36.05 8.30 38.02
CA GLN A 340 36.28 9.20 39.16
C GLN A 340 36.42 8.43 40.49
N GLY A 341 35.70 7.31 40.64
CA GLY A 341 35.82 6.44 41.80
C GLY A 341 37.13 5.65 41.87
N GLN A 342 37.83 5.46 40.75
CA GLN A 342 39.15 4.80 40.70
C GLN A 342 40.32 5.76 40.97
N GLU A 343 40.07 7.07 41.05
CA GLU A 343 41.07 8.10 41.37
C GLU A 343 41.15 8.46 42.87
N PHE A 344 40.33 7.81 43.70
CA PHE A 344 40.42 7.81 45.17
C PHE A 344 41.02 6.49 45.67
#